data_AF-A0A8D2IXF1-F1
#
_entry.id   AF-A0A8D2IXF1-F1
#
_cell.length_a   1.000
_cell.length_b   1.000
_cell.length_c   1.000
_cell.angle_alpha   90.00
_cell.angle_beta   90.00
_cell.angle_gamma   90.00
#
_symmetry.space_group_name_H-M   'P 1'
#
loop_
_entity.id
_entity.type
_entity.pdbx_description
1 polymer ?
#
loop_
_entity_poly.entity_id
_entity_poly.type
_entity_poly.pdbx_seq_one_letter_code
_entity_poly.pdbx_strand_id
1 'polypeptide(L)'
;LAQKFPKAENSDLEILARDIVLSHDKCCNGHEVECLLARGNMVAHVCSHQEKFSSKVHHCCEKPWLERVNCFIKIENDEKPADLSPTVREFIEGKKPCQDYADSTVDHLDNFIYEYARRHPEFSGQLITRTAKGYKRLLERCCAMEHPETCLPEGEEMLKKHVAENLEVVKKNCDAHSKLGDYFFQNGLLTVYTMKAPQLEAEELLMYTRGFVRVANKCCNLDEGHKLKCAEENMGLVLGSICLQHNDYNINKQVGKCCTGPYDDLRECFGGLGVDPEYHAPAFNADLFHLDEGICTDAPEEAQRKKQTLLINMIKTKPDISEEQLVSAIVDFQGLVTNCCEADNHKACFDTETSKAASSAGLCRK
;
A
#
# COMPACT_ATOMS: atom_id res chain seq x y z
N LEU A 1 -16.32 9.48 1.20
CA LEU A 1 -17.64 9.92 1.69
C LEU A 1 -18.79 9.16 1.04
N ALA A 2 -18.85 9.10 -0.30
CA ALA A 2 -19.88 8.38 -1.04
C ALA A 2 -20.08 6.90 -0.62
N GLN A 3 -19.00 6.20 -0.26
CA GLN A 3 -19.11 4.85 0.34
C GLN A 3 -19.74 4.85 1.74
N LYS A 4 -19.47 5.87 2.56
CA LYS A 4 -19.93 5.94 3.96
C LYS A 4 -21.39 6.38 4.03
N PHE A 5 -21.78 7.31 3.17
CA PHE A 5 -23.13 7.88 3.08
C PHE A 5 -23.68 7.70 1.66
N PRO A 6 -23.88 6.45 1.19
CA PRO A 6 -24.29 6.15 -0.18
C PRO A 6 -25.71 6.60 -0.52
N LYS A 7 -26.51 7.06 0.44
CA LYS A 7 -27.87 7.60 0.25
C LYS A 7 -27.89 9.13 0.15
N ALA A 8 -26.83 9.81 0.59
CA ALA A 8 -26.74 11.25 0.56
C ALA A 8 -26.57 11.78 -0.87
N GLU A 9 -27.14 12.94 -1.15
CA GLU A 9 -26.95 13.63 -2.44
C GLU A 9 -25.48 14.03 -2.63
N ASN A 10 -25.00 14.04 -3.87
CA ASN A 10 -23.61 14.41 -4.15
C ASN A 10 -23.28 15.84 -3.67
N SER A 11 -24.23 16.77 -3.83
CA SER A 11 -24.12 18.16 -3.35
C SER A 11 -23.86 18.26 -1.85
N ASP A 12 -24.57 17.48 -1.02
CA ASP A 12 -24.34 17.43 0.43
C ASP A 12 -22.98 16.80 0.76
N LEU A 13 -22.54 15.80 -0.01
CA LEU A 13 -21.23 15.18 0.16
C LEU A 13 -20.06 16.08 -0.25
N GLU A 14 -20.22 16.91 -1.28
CA GLU A 14 -19.21 17.88 -1.71
C GLU A 14 -18.94 18.93 -0.63
N ILE A 15 -19.99 19.42 0.01
CA ILE A 15 -19.87 20.34 1.17
C ILE A 15 -19.06 19.66 2.26
N LEU A 16 -19.42 18.42 2.62
CA LEU A 16 -18.71 17.66 3.65
C LEU A 16 -17.26 17.35 3.25
N ALA A 17 -16.99 17.08 1.97
CA ALA A 17 -15.63 16.85 1.48
C ALA A 17 -14.76 18.10 1.64
N ARG A 18 -15.29 19.28 1.32
CA ARG A 18 -14.60 20.56 1.52
C ARG A 18 -14.30 20.82 2.99
N ASP A 19 -15.26 20.56 3.88
CA ASP A 19 -15.06 20.68 5.33
C ASP A 19 -13.99 19.72 5.85
N ILE A 20 -13.97 18.48 5.36
CA ILE A 20 -12.92 17.50 5.68
C ILE A 20 -11.55 18.00 5.22
N VAL A 21 -11.43 18.48 3.98
CA VAL A 21 -10.16 18.97 3.44
C VAL A 21 -9.67 20.17 4.23
N LEU A 22 -10.53 21.14 4.50
CA LEU A 22 -10.21 22.32 5.32
C LEU A 22 -9.78 21.92 6.74
N SER A 23 -10.46 20.94 7.34
CA SER A 23 -10.06 20.43 8.64
C SER A 23 -8.68 19.79 8.60
N HIS A 24 -8.41 18.92 7.62
CA HIS A 24 -7.12 18.25 7.50
C HIS A 24 -5.99 19.24 7.21
N ASP A 25 -6.21 20.24 6.36
CA ASP A 25 -5.25 21.32 6.10
C ASP A 25 -4.82 22.01 7.40
N LYS A 26 -5.78 22.43 8.23
CA LYS A 26 -5.49 23.02 9.54
C LYS A 26 -4.74 22.08 10.47
N CYS A 27 -5.14 20.80 10.54
CA CYS A 27 -4.48 19.82 11.40
C CYS A 27 -3.03 19.57 10.96
N CYS A 28 -2.79 19.41 9.66
CA CYS A 28 -1.47 19.12 9.10
C CYS A 28 -0.50 20.30 9.21
N ASN A 29 -1.00 21.54 9.22
CA ASN A 29 -0.20 22.75 9.44
C ASN A 29 0.01 23.09 10.93
N GLY A 30 -0.44 22.23 11.85
CA GLY A 30 -0.24 22.44 13.30
C GLY A 30 -1.19 23.48 13.92
N HIS A 31 -2.27 23.89 13.24
CA HIS A 31 -3.28 24.79 13.79
C HIS A 31 -4.28 24.01 14.66
N GLU A 32 -3.82 23.52 15.81
CA GLU A 32 -4.55 22.54 16.64
C GLU A 32 -5.97 22.98 17.05
N VAL A 33 -6.13 24.22 17.52
CA VAL A 33 -7.44 24.74 17.94
C VAL A 33 -8.40 24.83 16.76
N GLU A 34 -7.93 25.36 15.63
CA GLU A 34 -8.76 25.48 14.44
C GLU A 34 -9.10 24.13 13.82
N CYS A 35 -8.17 23.17 13.87
CA CYS A 35 -8.37 21.78 13.49
C CYS A 35 -9.50 21.15 14.31
N LEU A 36 -9.44 21.27 15.64
CA LEU A 36 -10.47 20.74 16.55
C LEU A 36 -11.84 21.39 16.29
N LEU A 37 -11.88 22.71 16.13
CA LEU A 37 -13.11 23.44 15.84
C LEU A 37 -13.70 23.03 14.48
N ALA A 38 -12.86 22.91 13.44
CA ALA A 38 -13.30 22.48 12.11
C ALA A 38 -13.91 21.06 12.14
N ARG A 39 -13.25 20.10 12.81
CA ARG A 39 -13.80 18.75 13.01
C ARG A 39 -15.12 18.76 13.77
N GLY A 40 -15.19 19.57 14.82
CA GLY A 40 -16.39 19.74 15.64
C GLY A 40 -17.57 20.27 14.82
N ASN A 41 -17.34 21.31 14.03
CA ASN A 41 -18.37 21.95 13.19
C ASN A 41 -18.85 21.00 12.09
N MET A 42 -17.94 20.29 11.43
CA MET A 42 -18.26 19.28 10.42
C MET A 42 -19.18 18.19 10.98
N VAL A 43 -18.81 17.64 12.14
CA VAL A 43 -19.59 16.61 12.81
C VAL A 43 -20.95 17.16 13.30
N ALA A 44 -20.98 18.41 13.78
CA ALA A 44 -22.23 19.07 14.16
C ALA A 44 -23.16 19.25 12.94
N HIS A 45 -22.62 19.61 11.78
CA HIS A 45 -23.37 19.74 10.53
C HIS A 45 -24.01 18.41 10.09
N VAL A 46 -23.27 17.29 10.17
CA VAL A 46 -23.84 15.97 9.90
C VAL A 46 -24.92 15.61 10.92
N CYS A 47 -24.72 15.94 12.20
CA CYS A 47 -25.71 15.68 13.25
C CYS A 47 -26.97 16.54 13.17
N SER A 48 -26.94 17.71 12.55
CA SER A 48 -28.14 18.52 12.33
C SER A 48 -28.92 18.11 11.08
N HIS A 49 -28.39 17.20 10.26
CA HIS A 49 -28.98 16.73 9.01
C HIS A 49 -28.86 15.20 8.87
N GLN A 50 -29.07 14.46 9.95
CA GLN A 50 -28.81 13.01 10.01
C GLN A 50 -29.59 12.24 8.94
N GLU A 51 -30.82 12.68 8.67
CA GLU A 51 -31.72 12.13 7.67
C GLU A 51 -31.16 12.18 6.25
N LYS A 52 -30.30 13.16 5.94
CA LYS A 52 -29.63 13.27 4.65
C LYS A 52 -28.45 12.30 4.51
N PHE A 53 -27.72 12.05 5.60
CA PHE A 53 -26.45 11.34 5.54
C PHE A 53 -26.58 9.83 5.82
N SER A 54 -27.06 9.47 7.02
CA SER A 54 -27.25 8.07 7.41
C SER A 54 -27.90 7.97 8.79
N SER A 55 -28.80 6.99 8.96
CA SER A 55 -29.31 6.63 10.28
C SER A 55 -28.23 6.10 11.24
N LYS A 56 -27.11 5.58 10.71
CA LYS A 56 -25.99 5.07 11.51
C LYS A 56 -25.24 6.16 12.30
N VAL A 57 -25.44 7.45 12.00
CA VAL A 57 -24.76 8.54 12.73
C VAL A 57 -25.42 8.87 14.07
N HIS A 58 -26.67 8.43 14.28
CA HIS A 58 -27.49 8.84 15.43
C HIS A 58 -26.81 8.60 16.78
N HIS A 59 -26.33 7.38 17.00
CA HIS A 59 -25.63 7.00 18.23
C HIS A 59 -24.33 7.79 18.47
N CYS A 60 -23.70 8.34 17.41
CA CYS A 60 -22.56 9.22 17.57
C CYS A 60 -23.02 10.63 17.96
N CYS A 61 -24.09 11.14 17.37
CA CYS A 61 -24.61 12.49 17.64
C CYS A 61 -25.05 12.71 19.10
N GLU A 62 -25.47 11.65 19.79
CA GLU A 62 -25.79 11.68 21.22
C GLU A 62 -24.55 11.76 22.12
N LYS A 63 -23.35 11.51 21.59
CA LYS A 63 -22.12 11.55 22.37
C LYS A 63 -21.66 12.97 22.69
N PRO A 64 -20.93 13.15 23.81
CA PRO A 64 -20.22 14.39 24.09
C PRO A 64 -19.26 14.78 22.95
N TRP A 65 -19.04 16.08 22.77
CA TRP A 65 -18.29 16.64 21.64
C TRP A 65 -16.93 15.97 21.39
N LEU A 66 -16.12 15.73 22.44
CA LEU A 66 -14.80 15.10 22.33
C LEU A 66 -14.86 13.64 21.85
N GLU A 67 -15.90 12.89 22.24
CA GLU A 67 -16.08 11.50 21.83
C GLU A 67 -16.74 11.39 20.45
N ARG A 68 -17.54 12.41 20.09
CA ARG A 68 -18.33 12.44 18.87
C ARG A 68 -17.46 12.28 17.63
N VAL A 69 -16.40 13.08 17.50
CA VAL A 69 -15.50 13.03 16.34
C VAL A 69 -14.90 11.63 16.15
N ASN A 70 -14.39 11.03 17.23
CA ASN A 70 -13.82 9.69 17.19
C ASN A 70 -14.87 8.61 16.87
N CYS A 71 -16.11 8.79 17.31
CA CYS A 71 -17.23 7.92 16.94
C CYS A 71 -17.47 7.98 15.43
N PHE A 72 -17.56 9.18 14.84
CA PHE A 72 -17.79 9.38 13.41
C PHE A 72 -16.75 8.71 12.49
N ILE A 73 -15.48 8.77 12.89
CA ILE A 73 -14.39 8.10 12.17
C ILE A 73 -14.65 6.59 12.07
N LYS A 74 -15.16 5.98 13.16
CA LYS A 74 -15.38 4.54 13.29
C LYS A 74 -16.74 4.05 12.78
N ILE A 75 -17.64 4.95 12.38
CA ILE A 75 -18.93 4.56 11.79
C ILE A 75 -18.67 3.72 10.53
N GLU A 76 -19.32 2.57 10.45
CA GLU A 76 -19.34 1.73 9.25
C GLU A 76 -20.11 2.39 8.11
N ASN A 77 -19.85 1.98 6.88
CA ASN A 77 -20.64 2.41 5.73
C ASN A 77 -22.14 2.10 5.93
N ASP A 78 -23.02 3.02 5.51
CA ASP A 78 -24.45 2.72 5.43
C ASP A 78 -24.71 1.67 4.33
N GLU A 79 -25.91 1.10 4.37
CA GLU A 79 -26.39 0.17 3.35
C GLU A 79 -26.45 0.85 1.98
N LYS A 80 -25.89 0.16 0.98
CA LYS A 80 -26.02 0.55 -0.42
C LYS A 80 -27.51 0.62 -0.79
N PRO A 81 -27.99 1.73 -1.41
CA PRO A 81 -29.37 1.80 -1.87
C PRO A 81 -29.70 0.65 -2.85
N ALA A 82 -30.85 0.01 -2.63
CA ALA A 82 -31.25 -1.20 -3.36
C ALA A 82 -31.58 -0.96 -4.84
N ASP A 83 -31.86 0.29 -5.20
CA ASP A 83 -32.21 0.76 -6.54
C ASP A 83 -30.98 1.12 -7.40
N LEU A 84 -29.77 1.13 -6.82
CA LEU A 84 -28.55 1.40 -7.59
C LEU A 84 -28.21 0.23 -8.51
N SER A 85 -28.10 0.53 -9.81
CA SER A 85 -27.51 -0.37 -10.80
C SER A 85 -26.12 -0.81 -10.34
N PRO A 86 -25.75 -2.10 -10.51
CA PRO A 86 -24.39 -2.56 -10.24
C PRO A 86 -23.38 -2.03 -11.27
N THR A 87 -23.84 -1.43 -12.37
CA THR A 87 -23.02 -0.88 -13.44
C THR A 87 -23.14 0.63 -13.51
N VAL A 88 -22.22 1.26 -14.22
CA VAL A 88 -22.17 2.71 -14.51
C VAL A 88 -22.38 2.96 -16.00
N ARG A 89 -23.36 2.27 -16.59
CA ARG A 89 -23.66 2.32 -18.04
C ARG A 89 -23.93 3.74 -18.53
N GLU A 90 -24.56 4.55 -17.69
CA GLU A 90 -24.82 5.97 -17.93
C GLU A 90 -23.55 6.80 -18.22
N PHE A 91 -22.36 6.29 -17.86
CA PHE A 91 -21.07 6.93 -18.14
C PHE A 91 -20.35 6.37 -19.38
N ILE A 92 -20.80 5.25 -19.95
CA ILE A 92 -20.12 4.54 -21.05
C ILE A 92 -21.03 4.20 -22.23
N GLU A 93 -22.30 4.59 -22.20
CA GLU A 93 -23.27 4.37 -23.28
C GLU A 93 -23.76 5.69 -23.90
N GLY A 94 -23.90 5.70 -25.23
CA GLY A 94 -24.41 6.84 -25.98
C GLY A 94 -23.44 8.02 -26.10
N LYS A 95 -23.97 9.18 -26.52
CA LYS A 95 -23.17 10.41 -26.77
C LYS A 95 -23.11 11.35 -25.57
N LYS A 96 -24.03 11.18 -24.61
CA LYS A 96 -24.18 12.06 -23.45
C LYS A 96 -22.91 12.17 -22.60
N PRO A 97 -22.15 11.08 -22.31
CA PRO A 97 -20.93 11.20 -21.51
C PRO A 97 -19.89 12.16 -22.10
N CYS A 98 -19.77 12.21 -23.43
CA CYS A 98 -18.85 13.13 -24.10
C CYS A 98 -19.35 14.57 -24.09
N GLN A 99 -20.67 14.79 -24.15
CA GLN A 99 -21.28 16.12 -24.03
C GLN A 99 -21.07 16.66 -22.61
N ASP A 100 -21.45 15.87 -21.60
CA ASP A 100 -21.30 16.25 -20.20
C ASP A 100 -19.82 16.50 -19.83
N TYR A 101 -18.89 15.67 -20.34
CA TYR A 101 -17.45 15.86 -20.16
C TYR A 101 -16.90 17.14 -20.83
N ALA A 102 -17.44 17.50 -21.99
CA ALA A 102 -17.06 18.73 -22.70
C ALA A 102 -17.64 19.98 -22.02
N ASP A 103 -18.84 19.88 -21.46
CA ASP A 103 -19.49 20.97 -20.71
C ASP A 103 -18.76 21.25 -19.39
N SER A 104 -18.42 20.20 -18.63
CA SER A 104 -17.59 20.32 -17.43
C SER A 104 -16.84 19.03 -17.13
N THR A 105 -15.54 19.03 -17.40
CA THR A 105 -14.65 17.91 -17.10
C THR A 105 -14.62 17.57 -15.60
N VAL A 106 -14.61 18.60 -14.74
CA VAL A 106 -14.50 18.38 -13.28
C VAL A 106 -15.80 17.78 -12.75
N ASP A 107 -16.95 18.41 -13.02
CA ASP A 107 -18.23 17.95 -12.48
C ASP A 107 -18.59 16.55 -12.99
N HIS A 108 -18.28 16.24 -14.25
CA HIS A 108 -18.52 14.92 -14.83
C HIS A 108 -17.69 13.83 -14.15
N LEU A 109 -16.40 14.10 -13.88
CA LEU A 109 -15.51 13.16 -13.20
C LEU A 109 -15.85 13.01 -11.71
N ASP A 110 -16.24 14.10 -11.05
CA ASP A 110 -16.69 14.07 -9.65
C ASP A 110 -17.97 13.26 -9.51
N ASN A 111 -18.93 13.44 -10.43
CA ASN A 111 -20.14 12.62 -10.49
C ASN A 111 -19.82 11.14 -10.77
N PHE A 112 -18.87 10.84 -11.66
CA PHE A 112 -18.41 9.47 -11.86
C PHE A 112 -17.82 8.86 -10.58
N ILE A 113 -16.95 9.59 -9.86
CA ILE A 113 -16.37 9.14 -8.60
C ILE A 113 -17.46 8.90 -7.55
N TYR A 114 -18.41 9.81 -7.42
CA TYR A 114 -19.55 9.69 -6.50
C TYR A 114 -20.37 8.42 -6.79
N GLU A 115 -20.82 8.25 -8.03
CA GLU A 115 -21.65 7.12 -8.45
C GLU A 115 -20.90 5.79 -8.36
N TYR A 116 -19.63 5.75 -8.77
CA TYR A 116 -18.82 4.54 -8.69
C TYR A 116 -18.53 4.16 -7.22
N ALA A 117 -18.11 5.13 -6.40
CA ALA A 117 -17.78 4.89 -5.00
C ALA A 117 -18.97 4.36 -4.19
N ARG A 118 -20.17 4.95 -4.33
CA ARG A 118 -21.36 4.50 -3.59
C ARG A 118 -21.85 3.12 -4.01
N ARG A 119 -21.50 2.65 -5.22
CA ARG A 119 -21.80 1.29 -5.71
C ARG A 119 -20.82 0.24 -5.20
N HIS A 120 -19.60 0.65 -4.86
CA HIS A 120 -18.47 -0.23 -4.57
C HIS A 120 -17.84 0.05 -3.19
N PRO A 121 -18.54 -0.24 -2.07
CA PRO A 121 -17.97 -0.09 -0.72
C PRO A 121 -16.75 -0.98 -0.46
N GLU A 122 -16.56 -2.04 -1.24
CA GLU A 122 -15.48 -3.02 -1.16
C GLU A 122 -14.15 -2.53 -1.74
N PHE A 123 -14.17 -1.45 -2.53
CA PHE A 123 -12.97 -0.85 -3.10
C PHE A 123 -12.35 0.18 -2.17
N SER A 124 -11.04 0.38 -2.27
CA SER A 124 -10.38 1.50 -1.59
C SER A 124 -10.67 2.82 -2.31
N GLY A 125 -10.45 3.94 -1.63
CA GLY A 125 -10.49 5.26 -2.26
C GLY A 125 -9.43 5.42 -3.36
N GLN A 126 -8.26 4.79 -3.20
CA GLN A 126 -7.18 4.79 -4.18
C GLN A 126 -7.60 4.10 -5.47
N LEU A 127 -8.18 2.90 -5.39
CA LEU A 127 -8.67 2.16 -6.55
C LEU A 127 -9.78 2.94 -7.27
N ILE A 128 -10.72 3.52 -6.53
CA ILE A 128 -11.76 4.37 -7.15
C ILE A 128 -11.14 5.55 -7.89
N THR A 129 -10.13 6.19 -7.32
CA THR A 129 -9.45 7.35 -7.94
C THR A 129 -8.68 6.94 -9.20
N ARG A 130 -7.93 5.83 -9.15
CA ARG A 130 -7.25 5.26 -10.33
C ARG A 130 -8.22 4.86 -11.43
N THR A 131 -9.38 4.33 -11.03
CA THR A 131 -10.47 3.98 -11.94
C THR A 131 -11.01 5.22 -12.66
N ALA A 132 -11.25 6.31 -11.92
CA ALA A 132 -11.66 7.59 -12.50
C ALA A 132 -10.60 8.18 -13.45
N LYS A 133 -9.31 8.05 -13.14
CA LYS A 133 -8.22 8.42 -14.08
C LYS A 133 -8.24 7.58 -15.36
N GLY A 134 -8.50 6.28 -15.24
CA GLY A 134 -8.68 5.38 -16.40
C GLY A 134 -9.85 5.81 -17.27
N TYR A 135 -10.98 6.11 -16.64
CA TYR A 135 -12.18 6.63 -17.31
C TYR A 135 -11.92 7.98 -17.99
N LYS A 136 -11.21 8.91 -17.35
CA LYS A 136 -10.79 10.17 -17.99
C LYS A 136 -9.99 9.95 -19.27
N ARG A 137 -9.01 9.03 -19.26
CA ARG A 137 -8.22 8.68 -20.47
C ARG A 137 -9.09 8.04 -21.55
N LEU A 138 -10.09 7.25 -21.17
CA LEU A 138 -11.07 6.71 -22.11
C LEU A 138 -11.85 7.84 -22.78
N LEU A 139 -12.38 8.80 -22.03
CA LEU A 139 -13.12 9.95 -22.56
C LEU A 139 -12.24 10.80 -23.47
N GLU A 140 -11.02 11.16 -23.05
CA GLU A 140 -10.06 11.92 -23.87
C GLU A 140 -9.82 11.28 -25.24
N ARG A 141 -9.76 9.95 -25.29
CA ARG A 141 -9.53 9.19 -26.53
C ARG A 141 -10.81 9.01 -27.35
N CYS A 142 -11.89 8.53 -26.73
CA CYS A 142 -13.13 8.16 -27.42
C CYS A 142 -13.93 9.39 -27.88
N CYS A 143 -14.00 10.44 -27.06
CA CYS A 143 -14.75 11.65 -27.38
C CYS A 143 -14.10 12.49 -28.49
N ALA A 144 -12.83 12.20 -28.83
CA ALA A 144 -12.16 12.77 -29.99
C ALA A 144 -12.46 12.04 -31.31
N MET A 145 -13.16 10.90 -31.26
CA MET A 145 -13.53 10.12 -32.45
C MET A 145 -14.85 10.61 -33.06
N GLU A 146 -15.08 10.31 -34.35
CA GLU A 146 -16.32 10.65 -35.05
C GLU A 146 -17.56 9.94 -34.46
N HIS A 147 -17.36 8.72 -33.95
CA HIS A 147 -18.40 7.89 -33.33
C HIS A 147 -18.00 7.46 -31.90
N PRO A 148 -18.06 8.35 -30.90
CA PRO A 148 -17.68 8.02 -29.52
C PRO A 148 -18.49 6.86 -28.93
N GLU A 149 -19.76 6.72 -29.34
CA GLU A 149 -20.68 5.69 -28.88
C GLU A 149 -20.22 4.25 -29.18
N THR A 150 -19.30 4.05 -30.12
CA THR A 150 -18.73 2.73 -30.42
C THR A 150 -17.45 2.45 -29.62
N CYS A 151 -16.79 3.48 -29.10
CA CYS A 151 -15.55 3.39 -28.32
C CYS A 151 -15.79 3.38 -26.81
N LEU A 152 -16.73 4.18 -26.31
CA LEU A 152 -17.02 4.29 -24.88
C LEU A 152 -17.37 2.95 -24.19
N PRO A 153 -18.07 1.99 -24.83
CA PRO A 153 -18.34 0.70 -24.22
C PRO A 153 -17.09 -0.12 -23.85
N GLU A 154 -15.92 0.16 -24.45
CA GLU A 154 -14.64 -0.42 -24.01
C GLU A 154 -14.32 -0.15 -22.53
N GLY A 155 -14.92 0.91 -21.97
CA GLY A 155 -14.79 1.27 -20.57
C GLY A 155 -15.19 0.14 -19.63
N GLU A 156 -16.24 -0.62 -19.93
CA GLU A 156 -16.68 -1.70 -19.03
C GLU A 156 -15.60 -2.77 -18.85
N GLU A 157 -14.98 -3.21 -19.94
CA GLU A 157 -13.90 -4.20 -19.90
C GLU A 157 -12.63 -3.64 -19.28
N MET A 158 -12.32 -2.35 -19.49
CA MET A 158 -11.23 -1.66 -18.80
C MET A 158 -11.43 -1.66 -17.28
N LEU A 159 -12.63 -1.33 -16.82
CA LEU A 159 -12.99 -1.29 -15.39
C LEU A 159 -12.85 -2.70 -14.77
N LYS A 160 -13.45 -3.71 -15.40
CA LYS A 160 -13.35 -5.12 -14.94
C LYS A 160 -11.91 -5.58 -14.85
N LYS A 161 -11.10 -5.31 -15.89
CA LYS A 161 -9.68 -5.68 -15.92
C LYS A 161 -8.92 -5.02 -14.77
N HIS A 162 -9.12 -3.72 -14.56
CA HIS A 162 -8.41 -2.99 -13.51
C HIS A 162 -8.74 -3.53 -12.11
N VAL A 163 -10.02 -3.80 -11.84
CA VAL A 163 -10.46 -4.41 -10.57
C VAL A 163 -9.84 -5.81 -10.40
N ALA A 164 -9.88 -6.64 -11.44
CA ALA A 164 -9.34 -8.00 -11.39
C ALA A 164 -7.82 -8.03 -11.13
N GLU A 165 -7.05 -7.14 -11.77
CA GLU A 165 -5.60 -7.03 -11.55
C GLU A 165 -5.26 -6.67 -10.10
N ASN A 166 -6.02 -5.76 -9.48
CA ASN A 166 -5.80 -5.38 -8.08
C ASN A 166 -6.19 -6.50 -7.10
N LEU A 167 -7.32 -7.18 -7.35
CA LEU A 167 -7.73 -8.34 -6.56
C LEU A 167 -6.69 -9.48 -6.63
N GLU A 168 -6.17 -9.76 -7.82
CA GLU A 168 -5.17 -10.81 -8.01
C GLU A 168 -3.86 -10.51 -7.26
N VAL A 169 -3.43 -9.24 -7.21
CA VAL A 169 -2.25 -8.85 -6.40
C VAL A 169 -2.50 -9.12 -4.91
N VAL A 170 -3.64 -8.72 -4.37
CA VAL A 170 -3.96 -8.95 -2.95
C VAL A 170 -4.05 -10.44 -2.66
N LYS A 171 -4.76 -11.19 -3.51
CA LYS A 171 -4.89 -12.64 -3.40
C LYS A 171 -3.53 -13.34 -3.40
N LYS A 172 -2.68 -13.08 -4.39
CA LYS A 172 -1.34 -13.67 -4.50
C LYS A 172 -0.50 -13.42 -3.25
N ASN A 173 -0.53 -12.21 -2.70
CA ASN A 173 0.21 -11.89 -1.48
C ASN A 173 -0.37 -12.57 -0.24
N CYS A 174 -1.70 -12.65 -0.11
CA CYS A 174 -2.34 -13.37 0.98
C CYS A 174 -2.12 -14.89 0.91
N ASP A 175 -2.16 -15.47 -0.28
CA ASP A 175 -1.85 -16.89 -0.48
C ASP A 175 -0.39 -17.19 -0.14
N ALA A 176 0.53 -16.30 -0.53
CA ALA A 176 1.94 -16.40 -0.16
C ALA A 176 2.14 -16.29 1.35
N HIS A 177 1.51 -15.31 2.01
CA HIS A 177 1.59 -15.13 3.46
C HIS A 177 1.01 -16.34 4.22
N SER A 178 -0.16 -16.83 3.82
CA SER A 178 -0.80 -18.02 4.41
C SER A 178 0.08 -19.27 4.30
N LYS A 179 0.73 -19.47 3.15
CA LYS A 179 1.62 -20.62 2.91
C LYS A 179 2.95 -20.52 3.65
N LEU A 180 3.54 -19.33 3.71
CA LEU A 180 4.91 -19.12 4.20
C LEU A 180 4.96 -18.75 5.69
N GLY A 181 3.89 -18.17 6.23
CA GLY A 181 3.88 -17.52 7.53
C GLY A 181 4.69 -16.20 7.53
N ASP A 182 4.61 -15.47 8.64
CA ASP A 182 5.14 -14.12 8.80
C ASP A 182 6.61 -14.00 8.43
N TYR A 183 7.47 -14.86 9.00
CA TYR A 183 8.92 -14.76 8.84
C TYR A 183 9.36 -14.95 7.38
N PHE A 184 8.92 -16.01 6.71
CA PHE A 184 9.33 -16.28 5.33
C PHE A 184 8.65 -15.35 4.32
N PHE A 185 7.41 -14.91 4.58
CA PHE A 185 6.78 -13.86 3.80
C PHE A 185 7.57 -12.54 3.90
N GLN A 186 8.00 -12.17 5.12
CA GLN A 186 8.87 -11.01 5.32
C GLN A 186 10.19 -11.15 4.57
N ASN A 187 10.82 -12.33 4.54
CA ASN A 187 12.07 -12.54 3.81
C ASN A 187 11.90 -12.29 2.31
N GLY A 188 10.78 -12.72 1.71
CA GLY A 188 10.46 -12.39 0.32
C GLY A 188 10.34 -10.88 0.09
N LEU A 189 9.69 -10.17 1.02
CA LEU A 189 9.59 -8.71 0.98
C LEU A 189 10.96 -8.04 1.16
N LEU A 190 11.80 -8.52 2.09
CA LEU A 190 13.16 -8.03 2.29
C LEU A 190 13.98 -8.17 1.02
N THR A 191 13.87 -9.30 0.33
CA THR A 191 14.57 -9.50 -0.93
C THR A 191 14.22 -8.41 -1.94
N VAL A 192 12.91 -8.22 -2.16
CA VAL A 192 12.39 -7.28 -3.15
C VAL A 192 12.67 -5.83 -2.77
N TYR A 193 12.46 -5.43 -1.51
CA TYR A 193 12.64 -4.04 -1.08
C TYR A 193 14.11 -3.65 -0.90
N THR A 194 15.00 -4.59 -0.54
CA THR A 194 16.44 -4.34 -0.53
C THR A 194 16.96 -4.06 -1.95
N MET A 195 16.44 -4.75 -2.97
CA MET A 195 16.78 -4.46 -4.38
C MET A 195 16.29 -3.08 -4.81
N LYS A 196 15.06 -2.69 -4.42
CA LYS A 196 14.45 -1.40 -4.80
C LYS A 196 15.10 -0.20 -4.10
N ALA A 197 15.55 -0.38 -2.87
CA ALA A 197 16.08 0.68 -2.02
C ALA A 197 17.28 0.21 -1.18
N PRO A 198 18.39 -0.21 -1.82
CA PRO A 198 19.56 -0.74 -1.12
C PRO A 198 20.27 0.30 -0.24
N GLN A 199 19.95 1.59 -0.41
CA GLN A 199 20.44 2.70 0.42
C GLN A 199 19.84 2.72 1.83
N LEU A 200 18.67 2.13 2.04
CA LEU A 200 18.06 2.06 3.37
C LEU A 200 18.87 1.17 4.31
N GLU A 201 19.00 1.57 5.57
CA GLU A 201 19.66 0.76 6.58
C GLU A 201 18.90 -0.54 6.86
N ALA A 202 19.60 -1.55 7.39
CA ALA A 202 19.01 -2.86 7.62
C ALA A 202 17.78 -2.80 8.56
N GLU A 203 17.85 -1.98 9.61
CA GLU A 203 16.73 -1.83 10.54
C GLU A 203 15.52 -1.12 9.90
N GLU A 204 15.75 -0.20 8.97
CA GLU A 204 14.67 0.45 8.23
C GLU A 204 13.97 -0.54 7.30
N LEU A 205 14.73 -1.35 6.54
CA LEU A 205 14.19 -2.42 5.70
C LEU A 205 13.39 -3.44 6.53
N LEU A 206 13.91 -3.84 7.69
CA LEU A 206 13.20 -4.70 8.64
C LEU A 206 11.90 -4.05 9.12
N MET A 207 11.94 -2.79 9.52
CA MET A 207 10.77 -2.05 9.99
C MET A 207 9.67 -1.97 8.93
N TYR A 208 10.00 -1.57 7.71
CA TYR A 208 9.03 -1.43 6.61
C TYR A 208 8.45 -2.78 6.19
N THR A 209 9.29 -3.82 6.06
CA THR A 209 8.82 -5.16 5.67
C THR A 209 7.95 -5.81 6.76
N ARG A 210 8.26 -5.63 8.05
CA ARG A 210 7.34 -5.98 9.14
C ARG A 210 6.02 -5.20 9.05
N GLY A 211 6.06 -3.96 8.58
CA GLY A 211 4.87 -3.17 8.25
C GLY A 211 3.95 -3.90 7.29
N PHE A 212 4.47 -4.39 6.17
CA PHE A 212 3.69 -5.16 5.19
C PHE A 212 3.18 -6.50 5.75
N VAL A 213 3.96 -7.20 6.59
CA VAL A 213 3.49 -8.41 7.29
C VAL A 213 2.29 -8.09 8.20
N ARG A 214 2.34 -6.96 8.94
CA ARG A 214 1.19 -6.52 9.75
C ARG A 214 -0.04 -6.23 8.90
N VAL A 215 0.13 -5.71 7.68
CA VAL A 215 -0.98 -5.55 6.74
C VAL A 215 -1.57 -6.90 6.36
N ALA A 216 -0.74 -7.88 6.01
CA ALA A 216 -1.19 -9.23 5.66
C ALA A 216 -1.98 -9.87 6.82
N ASN A 217 -1.42 -9.83 8.04
CA ASN A 217 -2.09 -10.34 9.24
C ASN A 217 -3.44 -9.67 9.52
N LYS A 218 -3.53 -8.35 9.29
CA LYS A 218 -4.75 -7.58 9.51
C LYS A 218 -5.82 -7.84 8.45
N CYS A 219 -5.43 -8.02 7.20
CA CYS A 219 -6.36 -7.93 6.07
C CYS A 219 -6.65 -9.27 5.38
N CYS A 220 -5.72 -10.23 5.36
CA CYS A 220 -5.86 -11.44 4.53
C CYS A 220 -6.97 -12.40 4.98
N ASN A 221 -7.34 -12.36 6.26
CA ASN A 221 -8.43 -13.17 6.83
C ASN A 221 -9.81 -12.51 6.75
N LEU A 222 -9.91 -11.30 6.19
CA LEU A 222 -11.18 -10.63 5.97
C LEU A 222 -11.92 -11.26 4.78
N ASP A 223 -13.24 -11.07 4.74
CA ASP A 223 -14.04 -11.47 3.58
C ASP A 223 -13.71 -10.63 2.34
N GLU A 224 -14.13 -11.11 1.16
CA GLU A 224 -13.85 -10.45 -0.12
C GLU A 224 -14.38 -9.00 -0.19
N GLY A 225 -15.42 -8.66 0.58
CA GLY A 225 -15.97 -7.30 0.64
C GLY A 225 -15.10 -6.31 1.42
N HIS A 226 -14.12 -6.76 2.20
CA HIS A 226 -13.27 -5.90 3.02
C HIS A 226 -11.77 -6.06 2.77
N LYS A 227 -11.36 -7.24 2.28
CA LYS A 227 -9.95 -7.62 2.09
C LYS A 227 -9.18 -6.63 1.21
N LEU A 228 -9.70 -6.31 0.02
CA LEU A 228 -9.05 -5.42 -0.94
C LEU A 228 -8.84 -4.02 -0.36
N LYS A 229 -9.93 -3.41 0.13
CA LYS A 229 -9.88 -2.09 0.76
C LYS A 229 -8.92 -2.04 1.94
N CYS A 230 -8.98 -3.02 2.84
CA CYS A 230 -8.06 -3.11 3.97
C CYS A 230 -6.61 -3.18 3.49
N ALA A 231 -6.30 -4.09 2.56
CA ALA A 231 -4.94 -4.29 2.09
C ALA A 231 -4.39 -3.02 1.45
N GLU A 232 -5.13 -2.41 0.52
CA GLU A 232 -4.66 -1.25 -0.23
C GLU A 232 -4.47 -0.01 0.66
N GLU A 233 -5.43 0.29 1.54
CA GLU A 233 -5.33 1.43 2.44
C GLU A 233 -4.14 1.28 3.40
N ASN A 234 -3.95 0.10 4.00
CA ASN A 234 -2.87 -0.12 4.96
C ASN A 234 -1.49 -0.26 4.26
N MET A 235 -1.43 -0.81 3.04
CA MET A 235 -0.21 -0.78 2.22
C MET A 235 0.23 0.66 1.91
N GLY A 236 -0.72 1.53 1.56
CA GLY A 236 -0.46 2.95 1.30
C GLY A 236 0.19 3.67 2.49
N LEU A 237 -0.19 3.33 3.72
CA LEU A 237 0.42 3.90 4.94
C LEU A 237 1.88 3.47 5.13
N VAL A 238 2.20 2.20 4.86
CA VAL A 238 3.59 1.70 4.96
C VAL A 238 4.46 2.37 3.89
N LEU A 239 3.97 2.44 2.64
CA LEU A 239 4.68 3.12 1.55
C LEU A 239 4.83 4.62 1.80
N GLY A 240 3.80 5.27 2.34
CA GLY A 240 3.86 6.68 2.76
C GLY A 240 4.93 6.92 3.82
N SER A 241 5.14 5.97 4.74
CA SER A 241 6.21 6.06 5.74
C SER A 241 7.61 6.00 5.09
N ILE A 242 7.80 5.19 4.05
CA ILE A 242 9.03 5.19 3.25
C ILE A 242 9.23 6.54 2.57
N CYS A 243 8.16 7.16 2.07
CA CYS A 243 8.24 8.48 1.45
C CYS A 243 8.54 9.60 2.44
N LEU A 244 8.04 9.54 3.67
CA LEU A 244 8.44 10.46 4.73
C LEU A 244 9.95 10.34 5.00
N GLN A 245 10.45 9.12 5.13
CA GLN A 245 11.88 8.89 5.29
C GLN A 245 12.69 9.40 4.10
N HIS A 246 12.21 9.23 2.87
CA HIS A 246 12.86 9.76 1.67
C HIS A 246 12.97 11.30 1.67
N ASN A 247 11.97 11.98 2.22
CA ASN A 247 11.97 13.44 2.28
C ASN A 247 13.02 13.96 3.26
N ASP A 248 13.22 13.26 4.38
CA ASP A 248 14.24 13.61 5.36
C ASP A 248 15.65 13.19 4.90
N TYR A 249 15.75 12.00 4.31
CA TYR A 249 16.99 11.39 3.86
C TYR A 249 16.78 10.78 2.47
N ASN A 250 17.37 11.40 1.45
CA ASN A 250 17.19 10.95 0.07
C ASN A 250 17.66 9.50 -0.12
N ILE A 251 16.70 8.58 -0.29
CA ILE A 251 16.96 7.15 -0.52
C ILE A 251 17.57 6.93 -1.92
N ASN A 252 16.76 7.11 -2.98
CA ASN A 252 17.21 7.08 -4.37
C ASN A 252 16.18 7.76 -5.30
N LYS A 253 16.56 7.99 -6.56
CA LYS A 253 15.72 8.70 -7.54
C LYS A 253 14.43 7.97 -7.90
N GLN A 254 14.45 6.64 -7.94
CA GLN A 254 13.26 5.85 -8.29
C GLN A 254 12.20 5.91 -7.19
N VAL A 255 12.62 5.79 -5.94
CA VAL A 255 11.76 6.01 -4.77
C VAL A 255 11.22 7.43 -4.76
N GLY A 256 12.09 8.43 -4.98
CA GLY A 256 11.66 9.83 -5.06
C GLY A 256 10.61 10.09 -6.14
N LYS A 257 10.74 9.46 -7.31
CA LYS A 257 9.74 9.52 -8.39
C LYS A 257 8.38 8.95 -7.95
N CYS A 258 8.37 7.83 -7.21
CA CYS A 258 7.13 7.28 -6.70
C CYS A 258 6.51 8.15 -5.59
N CYS A 259 7.33 8.70 -4.70
CA CYS A 259 6.88 9.51 -3.58
C CYS A 259 6.38 10.90 -3.97
N THR A 260 6.86 11.45 -5.09
CA THR A 260 6.39 12.72 -5.65
C THR A 260 5.26 12.55 -6.68
N GLY A 261 4.95 11.31 -7.04
CA GLY A 261 3.84 10.98 -7.93
C GLY A 261 2.47 11.04 -7.22
N PRO A 262 1.38 10.78 -7.96
CA PRO A 262 0.04 10.73 -7.38
C PRO A 262 -0.07 9.62 -6.31
N TYR A 263 -0.64 9.96 -5.15
CA TYR A 263 -0.75 9.04 -4.03
C TYR A 263 -1.53 7.76 -4.35
N ASP A 264 -2.56 7.86 -5.21
CA ASP A 264 -3.36 6.72 -5.63
C ASP A 264 -2.61 5.75 -6.54
N ASP A 265 -1.50 6.16 -7.16
CA ASP A 265 -0.61 5.32 -7.99
C ASP A 265 0.63 4.83 -7.21
N LEU A 266 0.74 5.15 -5.91
CA LEU A 266 1.94 4.90 -5.10
C LEU A 266 2.29 3.41 -5.05
N ARG A 267 1.28 2.55 -4.84
CA ARG A 267 1.46 1.10 -4.75
C ARG A 267 1.94 0.51 -6.08
N GLU A 268 1.35 0.93 -7.18
CA GLU A 268 1.69 0.51 -8.54
C GLU A 268 3.12 0.93 -8.88
N CYS A 269 3.47 2.18 -8.54
CA CYS A 269 4.80 2.71 -8.78
C CYS A 269 5.87 1.92 -8.02
N PHE A 270 5.70 1.74 -6.69
CA PHE A 270 6.61 0.93 -5.88
C PHE A 270 6.66 -0.53 -6.36
N GLY A 271 5.53 -1.10 -6.75
CA GLY A 271 5.43 -2.44 -7.33
C GLY A 271 6.30 -2.60 -8.58
N GLY A 272 6.33 -1.58 -9.44
CA GLY A 272 7.10 -1.55 -10.69
C GLY A 272 8.60 -1.25 -10.56
N LEU A 273 9.09 -0.89 -9.37
CA LEU A 273 10.53 -0.62 -9.18
C LEU A 273 11.39 -1.87 -9.39
N GLY A 274 12.54 -1.70 -10.03
CA GLY A 274 13.55 -2.76 -10.17
C GLY A 274 14.69 -2.60 -9.17
N VAL A 275 15.82 -3.25 -9.46
CA VAL A 275 17.11 -2.93 -8.81
C VAL A 275 17.46 -1.47 -9.08
N ASP A 276 18.01 -0.76 -8.10
CA ASP A 276 18.46 0.61 -8.31
C ASP A 276 19.65 0.71 -9.27
N PRO A 277 19.53 1.34 -10.46
CA PRO A 277 20.60 1.35 -11.45
C PRO A 277 21.76 2.26 -11.04
N GLU A 278 21.55 3.19 -10.11
CA GLU A 278 22.61 4.08 -9.58
C GLU A 278 23.27 3.53 -8.32
N TYR A 279 22.82 2.38 -7.83
CA TYR A 279 23.40 1.78 -6.65
C TYR A 279 24.74 1.11 -6.96
N HIS A 280 25.78 1.59 -6.27
CA HIS A 280 27.11 1.00 -6.31
C HIS A 280 27.30 0.10 -5.10
N ALA A 281 27.28 -1.22 -5.33
CA ALA A 281 27.52 -2.19 -4.26
C ALA A 281 28.86 -1.92 -3.56
N PRO A 282 28.92 -1.96 -2.22
CA PRO A 282 30.17 -1.80 -1.49
C PRO A 282 31.15 -2.93 -1.85
N ALA A 283 32.43 -2.67 -1.63
CA ALA A 283 33.43 -3.74 -1.69
C ALA A 283 33.04 -4.86 -0.71
N PHE A 284 33.28 -6.10 -1.11
CA PHE A 284 33.00 -7.24 -0.25
C PHE A 284 33.74 -7.08 1.10
N ASN A 285 32.98 -7.18 2.19
CA ASN A 285 33.49 -7.15 3.55
C ASN A 285 32.95 -8.37 4.30
N ALA A 286 33.85 -9.28 4.68
CA ALA A 286 33.49 -10.51 5.39
C ALA A 286 32.80 -10.25 6.74
N ASP A 287 33.11 -9.12 7.40
CA ASP A 287 32.53 -8.76 8.69
C ASP A 287 31.02 -8.52 8.61
N LEU A 288 30.50 -8.09 7.45
CA LEU A 288 29.06 -7.90 7.22
C LEU A 288 28.28 -9.23 7.18
N PHE A 289 28.99 -10.35 7.03
CA PHE A 289 28.42 -11.68 6.97
C PHE A 289 28.68 -12.49 8.25
N HIS A 290 29.41 -11.91 9.22
CA HIS A 290 29.75 -12.58 10.46
C HIS A 290 28.48 -12.89 11.29
N LEU A 291 28.26 -14.17 11.56
CA LEU A 291 27.28 -14.64 12.52
C LEU A 291 28.04 -15.05 13.79
N ASP A 292 27.65 -14.48 14.93
CA ASP A 292 28.23 -14.86 16.21
C ASP A 292 27.58 -16.13 16.79
N GLU A 293 28.25 -16.73 17.78
CA GLU A 293 27.75 -17.92 18.49
C GLU A 293 26.42 -17.70 19.23
N GLY A 294 26.03 -16.45 19.44
CA GLY A 294 24.74 -16.07 20.01
C GLY A 294 23.59 -16.63 19.19
N ILE A 295 23.72 -16.77 17.86
CA ILE A 295 22.66 -17.33 17.00
C ILE A 295 22.19 -18.74 17.43
N CYS A 296 23.01 -19.48 18.17
CA CYS A 296 22.68 -20.81 18.69
C CYS A 296 21.83 -20.77 19.97
N THR A 297 21.87 -19.67 20.72
CA THR A 297 21.26 -19.55 22.06
C THR A 297 20.32 -18.35 22.22
N ASP A 298 20.33 -17.42 21.26
CA ASP A 298 19.50 -16.23 21.22
C ASP A 298 18.02 -16.58 21.22
N ALA A 299 17.21 -15.64 21.72
CA ALA A 299 15.77 -15.71 21.55
C ALA A 299 15.41 -15.80 20.05
N PRO A 300 14.34 -16.54 19.68
CA PRO A 300 13.99 -16.77 18.28
C PRO A 300 13.90 -15.50 17.41
N GLU A 301 13.36 -14.40 17.96
CA GLU A 301 13.25 -13.12 17.23
C GLU A 301 14.61 -12.48 16.93
N GLU A 302 15.57 -12.55 17.85
CA GLU A 302 16.91 -11.98 17.65
C GLU A 302 17.71 -12.84 16.65
N ALA A 303 17.61 -14.16 16.76
CA ALA A 303 18.19 -15.08 15.78
C ALA A 303 17.60 -14.85 14.37
N GLN A 304 16.29 -14.60 14.27
CA GLN A 304 15.63 -14.24 13.00
C GLN A 304 16.13 -12.90 12.45
N ARG A 305 16.29 -11.89 13.31
CA ARG A 305 16.81 -10.57 12.94
C ARG A 305 18.25 -10.65 12.41
N LYS A 306 19.12 -11.46 13.03
CA LYS A 306 20.48 -11.73 12.53
C LYS A 306 20.47 -12.37 11.14
N LYS A 307 19.62 -13.38 10.92
CA LYS A 307 19.45 -14.05 9.61
C LYS A 307 18.92 -13.11 8.53
N GLN A 308 17.97 -12.23 8.88
CA GLN A 308 17.44 -11.25 7.95
C GLN A 308 18.45 -10.14 7.61
N THR A 309 19.26 -9.71 8.59
CA THR A 309 20.35 -8.76 8.37
C THR A 309 21.38 -9.33 7.40
N LEU A 310 21.73 -10.61 7.57
CA LEU A 310 22.59 -11.33 6.64
C LEU A 310 22.00 -11.35 5.21
N LEU A 311 20.71 -11.67 5.07
CA LEU A 311 20.00 -11.65 3.78
C LEU A 311 20.08 -10.27 3.10
N ILE A 312 19.84 -9.19 3.86
CA ILE A 312 19.95 -7.81 3.36
C ILE A 312 21.37 -7.55 2.87
N ASN A 313 22.39 -7.93 3.64
CA ASN A 313 23.80 -7.71 3.29
C ASN A 313 24.22 -8.47 2.03
N MET A 314 23.72 -9.70 1.83
CA MET A 314 23.94 -10.47 0.60
C MET A 314 23.44 -9.70 -0.63
N ILE A 315 22.22 -9.18 -0.56
CA ILE A 315 21.58 -8.47 -1.68
C ILE A 315 22.25 -7.13 -1.92
N LYS A 316 22.58 -6.39 -0.86
CA LYS A 316 23.34 -5.14 -0.97
C LYS A 316 24.72 -5.33 -1.58
N THR A 317 25.38 -6.46 -1.32
CA THR A 317 26.71 -6.77 -1.87
C THR A 317 26.61 -7.25 -3.32
N LYS A 318 25.53 -7.96 -3.66
CA LYS A 318 25.28 -8.47 -5.01
C LYS A 318 23.82 -8.17 -5.44
N PRO A 319 23.52 -6.94 -5.90
CA PRO A 319 22.15 -6.54 -6.26
C PRO A 319 21.56 -7.31 -7.43
N ASP A 320 22.43 -7.88 -8.28
CA ASP A 320 22.11 -8.71 -9.43
C ASP A 320 22.09 -10.21 -9.10
N ILE A 321 22.06 -10.59 -7.81
CA ILE A 321 21.99 -11.98 -7.38
C ILE A 321 20.73 -12.65 -7.94
N SER A 322 20.89 -13.79 -8.61
CA SER A 322 19.75 -14.56 -9.09
C SER A 322 19.03 -15.25 -7.93
N GLU A 323 17.76 -15.61 -8.13
CA GLU A 323 16.99 -16.38 -7.14
C GLU A 323 17.70 -17.69 -6.76
N GLU A 324 18.24 -18.41 -7.75
CA GLU A 324 19.01 -19.64 -7.53
C GLU A 324 20.27 -19.41 -6.68
N GLN A 325 21.04 -18.35 -6.97
CA GLN A 325 22.22 -18.00 -6.19
C GLN A 325 21.86 -17.61 -4.77
N LEU A 326 20.78 -16.84 -4.59
CA LEU A 326 20.30 -16.43 -3.28
C LEU A 326 19.84 -17.63 -2.45
N VAL A 327 19.06 -18.54 -3.05
CA VAL A 327 18.63 -19.79 -2.39
C VAL A 327 19.84 -20.64 -2.00
N SER A 328 20.80 -20.82 -2.91
CA SER A 328 22.04 -21.57 -2.60
C SER A 328 22.78 -20.95 -1.42
N ALA A 329 22.97 -19.62 -1.42
CA ALA A 329 23.63 -18.92 -0.33
C ALA A 329 22.88 -19.09 0.99
N ILE A 330 21.54 -18.98 0.99
CA ILE A 330 20.73 -19.20 2.20
C ILE A 330 20.91 -20.62 2.74
N VAL A 331 20.93 -21.63 1.87
CA VAL A 331 21.15 -23.04 2.25
C VAL A 331 22.54 -23.24 2.84
N ASP A 332 23.58 -22.66 2.22
CA ASP A 332 24.96 -22.76 2.72
C ASP A 332 25.09 -22.14 4.12
N PHE A 333 24.51 -20.96 4.34
CA PHE A 333 24.51 -20.31 5.66
C PHE A 333 23.66 -21.06 6.69
N GLN A 334 22.54 -21.68 6.30
CA GLN A 334 21.77 -22.56 7.19
C GLN A 334 22.56 -23.80 7.61
N GLY A 335 23.29 -24.41 6.67
CA GLY A 335 24.19 -25.52 6.94
C GLY A 335 25.31 -25.12 7.89
N LEU A 336 25.93 -23.96 7.67
CA LEU A 336 26.96 -23.40 8.55
C LEU A 336 26.43 -23.21 9.98
N VAL A 337 25.27 -22.57 10.14
CA VAL A 337 24.67 -22.35 11.48
C VAL A 337 24.40 -23.67 12.17
N THR A 338 23.82 -24.65 11.47
CA THR A 338 23.54 -25.98 12.03
C THR A 338 24.84 -26.63 12.51
N ASN A 339 25.85 -26.72 11.64
CA ASN A 339 27.11 -27.38 11.96
C ASN A 339 27.88 -26.68 13.09
N CYS A 340 27.91 -25.34 13.10
CA CYS A 340 28.64 -24.59 14.12
C CYS A 340 27.93 -24.53 15.47
N CYS A 341 26.60 -24.66 15.52
CA CYS A 341 25.87 -24.81 16.78
C CYS A 341 25.95 -26.23 17.38
N GLU A 342 26.43 -27.22 16.63
CA GLU A 342 26.70 -28.58 17.11
C GLU A 342 28.18 -28.78 17.50
N ALA A 343 29.06 -27.83 17.17
CA ALA A 343 30.49 -27.94 17.44
C ALA A 343 30.83 -27.69 18.91
N ASP A 344 31.87 -28.35 19.43
CA ASP A 344 32.32 -28.14 20.83
C ASP A 344 32.75 -26.69 21.12
N ASN A 345 33.23 -25.98 20.09
CA ASN A 345 33.62 -24.57 20.17
C ASN A 345 32.92 -23.77 19.07
N HIS A 346 31.72 -23.26 19.38
CA HIS A 346 30.89 -22.50 18.46
C HIS A 346 31.66 -21.31 17.86
N LYS A 347 32.26 -20.47 18.71
CA LYS A 347 33.00 -19.27 18.29
C LYS A 347 34.06 -19.57 17.24
N ALA A 348 34.95 -20.54 17.52
CA ALA A 348 36.00 -20.90 16.58
C ALA A 348 35.46 -21.44 15.25
N CYS A 349 34.32 -22.16 15.28
CA CYS A 349 33.65 -22.62 14.08
C CYS A 349 33.11 -21.45 13.24
N PHE A 350 32.35 -20.55 13.86
CA PHE A 350 31.80 -19.38 13.17
C PHE A 350 32.87 -18.45 12.60
N ASP A 351 33.95 -18.19 13.34
CA ASP A 351 35.08 -17.37 12.86
C ASP A 351 35.72 -17.96 11.58
N THR A 352 35.80 -19.30 11.49
CA THR A 352 36.45 -20.01 10.40
C THR A 352 35.53 -20.22 9.20
N GLU A 353 34.32 -20.73 9.43
CA GLU A 353 33.41 -21.17 8.36
C GLU A 353 32.69 -19.99 7.69
N THR A 354 32.45 -18.89 8.41
CA THR A 354 31.73 -17.74 7.84
C THR A 354 32.50 -17.07 6.70
N SER A 355 33.82 -16.94 6.88
CA SER A 355 34.72 -16.42 5.84
C SER A 355 34.74 -17.29 4.58
N LYS A 356 34.61 -18.62 4.75
CA LYS A 356 34.55 -19.59 3.64
C LYS A 356 33.21 -19.51 2.91
N ALA A 357 32.09 -19.52 3.65
CA ALA A 357 30.74 -19.46 3.08
C ALA A 357 30.51 -18.17 2.28
N ALA A 358 30.98 -17.03 2.78
CA ALA A 358 30.85 -15.77 2.07
C ALA A 358 31.67 -15.74 0.75
N SER A 359 32.82 -16.43 0.72
CA SER A 359 33.64 -16.59 -0.48
C SER A 359 33.03 -17.58 -1.49
N SER A 360 32.43 -18.69 -1.02
CA SER A 360 31.84 -19.73 -1.87
C SER A 360 30.50 -19.34 -2.47
N ALA A 361 29.72 -18.49 -1.79
CA ALA A 361 28.43 -17.99 -2.28
C ALA A 361 28.53 -17.05 -3.50
N GLY A 362 29.74 -16.81 -4.02
CA GLY A 362 29.96 -15.92 -5.17
C GLY A 362 29.54 -14.48 -4.90
N LEU A 363 29.61 -14.06 -3.63
CA LEU A 363 29.40 -12.67 -3.16
C LEU A 363 30.65 -11.80 -3.38
N CYS A 364 31.81 -12.42 -3.59
CA CYS A 364 33.01 -11.74 -4.07
C CYS A 364 32.87 -11.44 -5.57
N ARG A 365 32.85 -10.15 -5.95
CA ARG A 365 33.06 -9.74 -7.34
C ARG A 365 34.53 -9.99 -7.72
N LYS A 366 34.78 -10.62 -8.87
CA LYS A 366 36.13 -10.77 -9.44
C LYS A 366 36.67 -9.44 -9.94
#